data_AF-A0A843G9L9-F1
#
_entry.id   AF-A0A843G9L9-F1
#
_cell.length_a   1.000
_cell.length_b   1.000
_cell.length_c   1.000
_cell.angle_alpha   90.00
_cell.angle_beta   90.00
_cell.angle_gamma   90.00
#
_symmetry.space_group_name_H-M   'P 1'
#
loop_
_entity.id
_entity.type
_entity.pdbx_description
1 polymer ?
#
loop_
_entity_poly.entity_id
_entity_poly.type
_entity_poly.pdbx_seq_one_letter_code
_entity_poly.pdbx_strand_id
1 'polypeptide(L)'
;MDNLKKALDGAKAIGVECETTPDDVLDKNKVRANDIVGAILARLNCKKDTIKNSKETPELCGDGETVDSVADLPLDAFLGKWLNHHLKAVNHPDTPKNFDDDLKDCVVFTVLLNQLDPASCDKSALNMEKPLDRAKKVINNARKLGVETDVLPEDIANGNEAMNKLLLSDIYNTINNPNAGGDADDEYDPELMKAYVDTVNKELGDEAPCKYLIPIDRDNKDVFNKLRDGVILGKLVCLADGTLIDEDKIKAGPDTSDEDQAANLELACDGLQKLGCPTKIKPGDISSGKKKKGQDILGDVLGRVLVPPKVIRDDPDADDLVLEGETKEDLATKVPVDEFLRRWVNKHLKLAGHPKTVENFDEDLRDGEVYTVLLNNLDPKLCDKSPLDETNPVKRCEKVLDNAKKLGVDPSVTADGLVGGSPELGKVFLAEVYNAYSNPFDANEKECYCKLINTLLADDEDVKEKLPVNPENNEVFKKLKDGQILAKLVNIAAPGTVDERVIVKGPNITREDKENNLNLVINSGKSIGCMIESDADDVLEEIRDRDIDLLYQILKIII
;
A
#
# COMPACT_ATOMS: atom_id res chain seq x y z
N MET A 1 -41.98 4.96 26.92
CA MET A 1 -42.93 3.83 27.03
C MET A 1 -43.41 3.33 25.67
N ASP A 2 -44.21 4.10 24.93
CA ASP A 2 -44.79 3.63 23.65
C ASP A 2 -43.76 3.27 22.58
N ASN A 3 -42.66 4.03 22.48
CA ASN A 3 -41.56 3.70 21.56
C ASN A 3 -40.90 2.36 21.91
N LEU A 4 -40.74 2.05 23.20
CA LEU A 4 -40.16 0.78 23.64
C LEU A 4 -41.11 -0.39 23.38
N LYS A 5 -42.42 -0.22 23.58
CA LYS A 5 -43.41 -1.23 23.19
C LYS A 5 -43.32 -1.55 21.70
N LYS A 6 -43.32 -0.51 20.85
CA LYS A 6 -43.17 -0.67 19.39
C LYS A 6 -41.86 -1.35 19.01
N ALA A 7 -40.74 -1.01 19.67
CA ALA A 7 -39.45 -1.63 19.42
C ALA A 7 -39.45 -3.12 19.76
N LEU A 8 -40.00 -3.49 20.93
CA LEU A 8 -40.09 -4.89 21.38
C LEU A 8 -41.07 -5.71 20.53
N ASP A 9 -42.18 -5.13 20.10
CA ASP A 9 -43.11 -5.78 19.17
C ASP A 9 -42.44 -5.99 17.79
N GLY A 10 -41.63 -5.03 17.34
CA GLY A 10 -40.81 -5.16 16.13
C GLY A 10 -39.77 -6.27 16.25
N ALA A 11 -39.09 -6.39 17.40
CA ALA A 11 -38.14 -7.47 17.67
C ALA A 11 -38.83 -8.85 17.59
N LYS A 12 -40.01 -8.99 18.19
CA LYS A 12 -40.81 -10.23 18.10
C LYS A 12 -41.22 -10.54 16.67
N ALA A 13 -41.57 -9.53 15.87
CA ALA A 13 -41.96 -9.70 14.47
C ALA A 13 -40.83 -10.25 13.58
N ILE A 14 -39.56 -9.99 13.93
CA ILE A 14 -38.40 -10.56 13.23
C ILE A 14 -37.95 -11.91 13.82
N GLY A 15 -38.67 -12.44 14.80
CA GLY A 15 -38.42 -13.74 15.42
C GLY A 15 -37.47 -13.71 16.61
N VAL A 16 -37.27 -12.56 17.26
CA VAL A 16 -36.54 -12.48 18.53
C VAL A 16 -37.46 -12.88 19.67
N GLU A 17 -37.11 -13.95 20.38
CA GLU A 17 -37.76 -14.32 21.63
C GLU A 17 -37.23 -13.43 22.75
N CYS A 18 -38.13 -12.72 23.44
CA CYS A 18 -37.75 -11.72 24.43
C CYS A 18 -38.76 -11.67 25.58
N GLU A 19 -38.26 -11.94 26.78
CA GLU A 19 -38.99 -11.76 28.05
C GLU A 19 -38.87 -10.32 28.60
N THR A 20 -37.98 -9.50 28.04
CA THR A 20 -37.76 -8.11 28.47
C THR A 20 -39.02 -7.28 28.24
N THR A 21 -39.49 -6.67 29.33
CA THR A 21 -40.59 -5.72 29.30
C THR A 21 -40.04 -4.31 29.07
N PRO A 22 -40.85 -3.38 28.55
CA PRO A 22 -40.34 -2.03 28.34
C PRO A 22 -40.12 -1.27 29.67
N ASP A 23 -40.61 -1.78 30.82
CA ASP A 23 -40.24 -1.28 32.15
C ASP A 23 -38.82 -1.69 32.54
N ASP A 24 -38.38 -2.91 32.20
CA ASP A 24 -37.01 -3.38 32.42
C ASP A 24 -35.95 -2.48 31.77
N VAL A 25 -36.28 -1.97 30.58
CA VAL A 25 -35.41 -1.05 29.83
C VAL A 25 -35.41 0.35 30.47
N LEU A 26 -36.56 0.82 30.97
CA LEU A 26 -36.69 2.14 31.59
C LEU A 26 -36.04 2.21 32.97
N ASP A 27 -36.04 1.11 33.71
CA ASP A 27 -35.41 0.99 35.03
C ASP A 27 -33.88 0.90 34.96
N LYS A 28 -33.30 1.10 33.77
CA LYS A 28 -31.85 1.03 33.50
C LYS A 28 -31.24 -0.31 33.91
N ASN A 29 -31.99 -1.40 33.79
CA ASN A 29 -31.44 -2.73 33.92
C ASN A 29 -30.53 -3.03 32.72
N LYS A 30 -29.25 -2.68 32.86
CA LYS A 30 -28.26 -2.77 31.78
C LYS A 30 -28.14 -4.18 31.21
N VAL A 31 -28.29 -5.21 32.04
CA VAL A 31 -28.22 -6.61 31.61
C VAL A 31 -29.36 -6.91 30.64
N ARG A 32 -30.61 -6.69 31.07
CA ARG A 32 -31.79 -6.93 30.21
C ARG A 32 -31.80 -6.08 28.94
N ALA A 33 -31.26 -4.86 29.01
CA ALA A 33 -31.13 -3.98 27.86
C ALA A 33 -30.06 -4.49 26.86
N ASN A 34 -28.92 -4.96 27.35
CA ASN A 34 -27.89 -5.56 26.51
C ASN A 34 -28.39 -6.86 25.86
N ASP A 35 -29.08 -7.72 26.62
CA ASP A 35 -29.57 -9.00 26.10
C ASP A 35 -30.54 -8.81 24.93
N ILE A 36 -31.48 -7.86 25.04
CA ILE A 36 -32.42 -7.58 23.94
C ILE A 36 -31.73 -6.94 22.73
N VAL A 37 -30.77 -6.04 22.96
CA VAL A 37 -29.98 -5.45 21.85
C VAL A 37 -29.19 -6.54 21.14
N GLY A 38 -28.49 -7.40 21.88
CA GLY A 38 -27.73 -8.50 21.30
C GLY A 38 -28.59 -9.49 20.54
N ALA A 39 -29.76 -9.85 21.07
CA ALA A 39 -30.69 -10.74 20.38
C ALA A 39 -31.23 -10.13 19.07
N ILE A 40 -31.51 -8.82 19.05
CA ILE A 40 -31.93 -8.11 17.84
C ILE A 40 -30.79 -8.08 16.81
N LEU A 41 -29.58 -7.68 17.22
CA LEU A 41 -28.42 -7.62 16.34
C LEU A 41 -28.09 -9.01 15.77
N ALA A 42 -28.14 -10.05 16.60
CA ALA A 42 -27.89 -11.42 16.15
C ALA A 42 -28.86 -11.85 15.04
N ARG A 43 -30.13 -11.48 15.17
CA ARG A 43 -31.13 -11.73 14.14
C ARG A 43 -30.91 -10.92 12.86
N LEU A 44 -30.44 -9.67 12.99
CA LEU A 44 -30.14 -8.81 11.85
C LEU A 44 -28.90 -9.27 11.07
N ASN A 45 -27.91 -9.86 11.74
CA ASN A 45 -26.74 -10.47 11.11
C ASN A 45 -27.13 -11.75 10.36
N CYS A 46 -28.10 -12.50 10.88
CA CYS A 46 -28.60 -13.74 10.27
C CYS A 46 -29.98 -13.54 9.63
N LYS A 47 -30.13 -12.55 8.74
CA LYS A 47 -31.38 -12.37 7.96
C LYS A 47 -31.65 -13.59 7.09
N LYS A 48 -32.93 -13.89 6.85
CA LYS A 48 -33.34 -15.03 6.00
C LYS A 48 -32.68 -14.98 4.62
N ASP A 49 -32.65 -13.82 3.98
CA ASP A 49 -32.03 -13.68 2.66
C ASP A 49 -30.51 -13.88 2.70
N THR A 50 -29.83 -13.44 3.77
CA THR A 50 -28.41 -13.73 3.99
C THR A 50 -28.18 -15.24 4.06
N ILE A 51 -29.01 -15.94 4.84
CA ILE A 51 -28.91 -17.40 4.98
C ILE A 51 -29.18 -18.08 3.64
N LYS A 52 -30.21 -17.68 2.89
CA LYS A 52 -30.55 -18.29 1.60
C LYS A 52 -29.43 -18.14 0.56
N ASN A 53 -28.77 -17.00 0.56
CA ASN A 53 -27.75 -16.66 -0.43
C ASN A 53 -26.33 -17.12 -0.03
N SER A 54 -26.14 -17.62 1.19
CA SER A 54 -24.87 -18.19 1.65
C SER A 54 -24.51 -19.44 0.83
N LYS A 55 -23.22 -19.56 0.49
CA LYS A 55 -22.66 -20.74 -0.19
C LYS A 55 -22.63 -21.98 0.72
N GLU A 56 -22.66 -21.79 2.04
CA GLU A 56 -22.61 -22.87 3.04
C GLU A 56 -24.00 -23.46 3.34
N THR A 57 -25.07 -22.68 3.20
CA THR A 57 -26.43 -23.16 3.53
C THR A 57 -26.87 -24.43 2.78
N PRO A 58 -26.52 -24.66 1.50
CA PRO A 58 -26.74 -25.95 0.85
C PRO A 58 -26.08 -27.13 1.58
N GLU A 59 -24.90 -26.94 2.18
CA GLU A 59 -24.18 -27.99 2.92
C GLU A 59 -24.82 -28.28 4.28
N LEU A 60 -25.56 -27.30 4.83
CA LEU A 60 -26.34 -27.48 6.06
C LEU A 60 -27.64 -28.24 5.84
N CYS A 61 -28.07 -28.48 4.60
CA CYS A 61 -29.30 -29.21 4.31
C CYS A 61 -29.11 -30.71 4.56
N GLY A 62 -29.91 -31.29 5.46
CA GLY A 62 -30.00 -32.74 5.65
C GLY A 62 -30.96 -33.40 4.67
N ASP A 63 -31.18 -34.71 4.85
CA ASP A 63 -32.07 -35.49 4.01
C ASP A 63 -33.50 -34.93 4.01
N GLY A 64 -33.93 -34.40 2.86
CA GLY A 64 -35.28 -33.85 2.67
C GLY A 64 -35.45 -32.38 3.06
N GLU A 65 -34.41 -31.70 3.53
CA GLU A 65 -34.43 -30.25 3.77
C GLU A 65 -34.04 -29.47 2.52
N THR A 66 -34.60 -28.26 2.39
CA THR A 66 -34.23 -27.28 1.36
C THR A 66 -33.55 -26.06 1.98
N VAL A 67 -32.81 -25.29 1.17
CA VAL A 67 -32.23 -24.00 1.58
C VAL A 67 -33.28 -23.08 2.21
N ASP A 68 -34.47 -23.01 1.63
CA ASP A 68 -35.59 -22.22 2.18
C ASP A 68 -36.00 -22.71 3.57
N SER A 69 -36.15 -24.03 3.75
CA SER A 69 -36.52 -24.60 5.05
C SER A 69 -35.46 -24.37 6.14
N VAL A 70 -34.17 -24.38 5.77
CA VAL A 70 -33.06 -24.07 6.69
C VAL A 70 -33.04 -22.58 7.03
N ALA A 71 -33.28 -21.69 6.06
CA ALA A 71 -33.36 -20.25 6.28
C ALA A 71 -34.60 -19.82 7.10
N ASP A 72 -35.64 -20.66 7.14
CA ASP A 72 -36.85 -20.44 7.93
C ASP A 72 -36.75 -20.95 9.38
N LEU A 73 -35.66 -21.62 9.75
CA LEU A 73 -35.43 -22.06 11.13
C LEU A 73 -35.41 -20.88 12.12
N PRO A 74 -35.82 -21.11 13.39
CA PRO A 74 -35.49 -20.20 14.48
C PRO A 74 -33.97 -19.95 14.55
N LEU A 75 -33.57 -18.75 14.95
CA LEU A 75 -32.17 -18.33 14.91
C LEU A 75 -31.25 -19.31 15.64
N ASP A 76 -31.65 -19.74 16.84
CA ASP A 76 -30.90 -20.68 17.68
C ASP A 76 -30.72 -22.04 17.01
N ALA A 77 -31.75 -22.55 16.35
CA ALA A 77 -31.67 -23.81 15.61
C ALA A 77 -30.75 -23.69 14.38
N PHE A 78 -30.81 -22.56 13.67
CA PHE A 78 -29.93 -22.30 12.54
C PHE A 78 -28.46 -22.18 12.97
N LEU A 79 -28.16 -21.32 13.95
CA LEU A 79 -26.81 -21.11 14.46
C LEU A 79 -26.20 -22.39 15.03
N GLY A 80 -27.00 -23.17 15.76
CA GLY A 80 -26.55 -24.46 16.31
C GLY A 80 -26.25 -25.47 15.20
N LYS A 81 -27.04 -25.47 14.12
CA LYS A 81 -26.81 -26.32 12.96
C LYS A 81 -25.52 -25.94 12.22
N TRP A 82 -25.31 -24.65 11.99
CA TRP A 82 -24.12 -24.13 11.34
C TRP A 82 -22.84 -24.38 12.16
N LEU A 83 -22.88 -24.10 13.47
CA LEU A 83 -21.76 -24.37 14.38
C LEU A 83 -21.39 -25.86 14.38
N ASN A 84 -22.38 -26.75 14.52
CA ASN A 84 -22.14 -28.19 14.57
C ASN A 84 -21.65 -28.77 13.23
N HIS A 85 -22.00 -28.18 12.09
CA HIS A 85 -21.43 -28.53 10.78
C HIS A 85 -19.91 -28.34 10.76
N HIS A 86 -19.45 -27.17 11.19
CA HIS A 86 -18.02 -26.84 11.25
C HIS A 86 -17.26 -27.66 12.28
N LEU A 87 -17.84 -27.88 13.47
CA LEU A 87 -17.24 -28.76 14.49
C LEU A 87 -17.10 -30.21 14.01
N LYS A 88 -18.10 -30.71 13.27
CA LYS A 88 -18.05 -32.05 12.68
C LYS A 88 -16.96 -32.16 11.60
N ALA A 89 -16.74 -31.11 10.80
CA ALA A 89 -15.71 -31.09 9.77
C ALA A 89 -14.29 -31.31 10.35
N VAL A 90 -14.05 -30.90 11.60
CA VAL A 90 -12.78 -31.11 12.32
C VAL A 90 -12.80 -32.27 13.31
N ASN A 91 -13.83 -33.10 13.29
CA ASN A 91 -14.03 -34.21 14.24
C ASN A 91 -13.98 -33.78 15.71
N HIS A 92 -14.51 -32.59 16.02
CA HIS A 92 -14.63 -32.16 17.42
C HIS A 92 -15.62 -33.08 18.17
N PRO A 93 -15.30 -33.52 19.40
CA PRO A 93 -16.14 -34.47 20.13
C PRO A 93 -17.44 -33.86 20.66
N ASP A 94 -17.45 -32.55 20.92
CA ASP A 94 -18.60 -31.87 21.50
C ASP A 94 -19.60 -31.43 20.43
N THR A 95 -20.88 -31.52 20.79
CA THR A 95 -22.01 -31.02 20.00
C THR A 95 -22.81 -30.06 20.89
N PRO A 96 -22.46 -28.77 20.91
CA PRO A 96 -23.16 -27.76 21.70
C PRO A 96 -24.66 -27.78 21.43
N LYS A 97 -25.44 -27.71 22.51
CA LYS A 97 -26.91 -27.76 22.54
C LYS A 97 -27.53 -26.46 23.00
N ASN A 98 -26.76 -25.62 23.68
CA ASN A 98 -27.15 -24.28 24.11
C ASN A 98 -26.05 -23.27 23.77
N PHE A 99 -26.35 -21.98 23.94
CA PHE A 99 -25.41 -20.89 23.69
C PHE A 99 -24.90 -20.25 24.99
N ASP A 100 -25.13 -20.88 26.15
CA ASP A 100 -24.65 -20.42 27.45
C ASP A 100 -23.51 -21.34 27.95
N ASP A 101 -23.84 -22.43 28.63
CA ASP A 101 -22.90 -23.30 29.33
C ASP A 101 -21.96 -24.05 28.38
N ASP A 102 -22.42 -24.42 27.20
CA ASP A 102 -21.62 -25.16 26.21
C ASP A 102 -20.61 -24.24 25.48
N LEU A 103 -20.76 -22.92 25.58
CA LEU A 103 -19.89 -21.95 24.90
C LEU A 103 -19.03 -21.11 25.85
N LYS A 104 -19.42 -20.99 27.13
CA LYS A 104 -18.75 -20.10 28.10
C LYS A 104 -17.28 -20.42 28.35
N ASP A 105 -16.87 -21.66 28.12
CA ASP A 105 -15.48 -22.06 28.31
C ASP A 105 -14.57 -21.68 27.13
N CYS A 106 -15.13 -21.14 26.04
CA CYS A 106 -14.44 -20.68 24.84
C CYS A 106 -13.71 -21.75 24.01
N VAL A 107 -13.82 -23.04 24.34
CA VAL A 107 -13.18 -24.12 23.57
C VAL A 107 -13.81 -24.22 22.18
N VAL A 108 -15.15 -24.25 22.15
CA VAL A 108 -15.92 -24.34 20.91
C VAL A 108 -15.63 -23.16 19.97
N PHE A 109 -15.64 -21.93 20.47
CA PHE A 109 -15.32 -20.75 19.66
C PHE A 109 -13.89 -20.80 19.13
N THR A 110 -12.92 -21.22 19.94
CA THR A 110 -11.52 -21.36 19.52
C THR A 110 -11.38 -22.34 18.35
N VAL A 111 -12.07 -23.48 18.45
CA VAL A 111 -12.04 -24.51 17.40
C VAL A 111 -12.75 -24.04 16.14
N LEU A 112 -13.90 -23.37 16.27
CA LEU A 112 -14.64 -22.79 15.14
C LEU A 112 -13.78 -21.78 14.38
N LEU A 113 -13.23 -20.78 15.08
CA LEU A 113 -12.44 -19.72 14.46
C LEU A 113 -11.22 -20.28 13.73
N ASN A 114 -10.52 -21.23 14.34
CA ASN A 114 -9.41 -21.93 13.67
C ASN A 114 -9.86 -22.75 12.46
N GLN A 115 -11.04 -23.37 12.50
CA GLN A 115 -11.55 -24.12 11.34
C GLN A 115 -11.91 -23.20 10.17
N LEU A 116 -12.42 -21.99 10.47
CA LEU A 116 -12.77 -21.00 9.45
C LEU A 116 -11.54 -20.38 8.81
N ASP A 117 -10.50 -20.07 9.61
CA ASP A 117 -9.21 -19.61 9.10
C ASP A 117 -8.05 -20.09 10.00
N PRO A 118 -7.43 -21.22 9.65
CA PRO A 118 -6.31 -21.76 10.41
C PRO A 118 -5.06 -20.87 10.37
N ALA A 119 -4.91 -20.01 9.37
CA ALA A 119 -3.73 -19.17 9.19
C ALA A 119 -3.75 -17.98 10.16
N SER A 120 -4.91 -17.36 10.35
CA SER A 120 -5.04 -16.17 11.21
C SER A 120 -5.49 -16.51 12.64
N CYS A 121 -6.22 -17.61 12.84
CA CYS A 121 -6.80 -17.98 14.12
C CYS A 121 -6.13 -19.22 14.72
N ASP A 122 -5.09 -19.05 15.53
CA ASP A 122 -4.43 -20.17 16.21
C ASP A 122 -5.25 -20.75 17.38
N LYS A 123 -4.93 -21.98 17.81
CA LYS A 123 -5.61 -22.67 18.93
C LYS A 123 -5.00 -22.41 20.31
N SER A 124 -4.12 -21.41 20.48
CA SER A 124 -3.41 -21.18 21.75
C SER A 124 -4.33 -20.88 22.93
N ALA A 125 -5.55 -20.38 22.69
CA ALA A 125 -6.56 -20.21 23.73
C ALA A 125 -6.82 -21.52 24.49
N LEU A 126 -6.72 -22.69 23.85
CA LEU A 126 -6.91 -24.00 24.52
C LEU A 126 -5.90 -24.27 25.64
N ASN A 127 -4.74 -23.58 25.63
CA ASN A 127 -3.70 -23.73 26.65
C ASN A 127 -3.90 -22.80 27.86
N MET A 128 -4.86 -21.87 27.80
CA MET A 128 -5.09 -20.91 28.87
C MET A 128 -6.03 -21.49 29.92
N GLU A 129 -5.69 -21.33 31.19
CA GLU A 129 -6.47 -21.93 32.29
C GLU A 129 -7.82 -21.22 32.51
N LYS A 130 -7.85 -19.89 32.41
CA LYS A 130 -9.03 -19.09 32.77
C LYS A 130 -9.94 -18.85 31.56
N PRO A 131 -11.26 -19.09 31.67
CA PRO A 131 -12.22 -18.79 30.61
C PRO A 131 -12.16 -17.35 30.11
N LEU A 132 -11.95 -16.37 31.01
CA LEU A 132 -11.84 -14.96 30.63
C LEU A 132 -10.65 -14.68 29.71
N ASP A 133 -9.51 -15.34 29.94
CA ASP A 133 -8.33 -15.16 29.08
C ASP A 133 -8.56 -15.83 27.71
N ARG A 134 -9.24 -16.98 27.70
CA ARG A 134 -9.68 -17.62 26.44
C ARG A 134 -10.66 -16.74 25.67
N ALA A 135 -11.62 -16.12 26.35
CA ALA A 135 -12.61 -15.23 25.73
C ALA A 135 -11.95 -14.02 25.05
N LYS A 136 -10.93 -13.41 25.68
CA LYS A 136 -10.13 -12.35 25.06
C LYS A 136 -9.46 -12.82 23.78
N LYS A 137 -8.82 -13.99 23.82
CA LYS A 137 -8.16 -14.56 22.63
C LYS A 137 -9.17 -14.93 21.53
N VAL A 138 -10.35 -15.44 21.88
CA VAL A 138 -11.46 -15.70 20.95
C VAL A 138 -11.90 -14.42 20.24
N ILE A 139 -12.13 -13.33 20.97
CA ILE A 139 -12.51 -12.04 20.37
C ILE A 139 -11.40 -11.52 19.45
N ASN A 140 -10.13 -11.64 19.85
CA ASN A 140 -9.02 -11.20 19.02
C ASN A 140 -8.90 -12.04 17.73
N ASN A 141 -9.05 -13.36 17.82
CA ASN A 141 -9.08 -14.23 16.65
C ASN A 141 -10.28 -13.90 15.74
N ALA A 142 -11.47 -13.66 16.30
CA ALA A 142 -12.63 -13.21 15.53
C ALA A 142 -12.35 -11.89 14.79
N ARG A 143 -11.70 -10.92 15.44
CA ARG A 143 -11.31 -9.66 14.80
C ARG A 143 -10.29 -9.85 13.67
N LYS A 144 -9.38 -10.82 13.79
CA LYS A 144 -8.45 -11.19 12.68
C LYS A 144 -9.20 -11.73 11.46
N LEU A 145 -10.35 -12.38 11.65
CA LEU A 145 -11.27 -12.78 10.58
C LEU A 145 -12.08 -11.61 9.99
N GLY A 146 -11.88 -10.38 10.47
CA GLY A 146 -12.68 -9.21 10.07
C GLY A 146 -14.04 -9.12 10.77
N VAL A 147 -14.25 -9.84 11.87
CA VAL A 147 -15.49 -9.74 12.66
C VAL A 147 -15.48 -8.45 13.47
N GLU A 148 -16.46 -7.58 13.21
CA GLU A 148 -16.75 -6.41 14.03
C GLU A 148 -17.77 -6.82 15.10
N THR A 149 -17.34 -6.85 16.37
CA THR A 149 -18.20 -7.25 17.49
C THR A 149 -17.94 -6.41 18.72
N ASP A 150 -19.03 -6.02 19.38
CA ASP A 150 -19.04 -5.29 20.65
C ASP A 150 -19.16 -6.23 21.87
N VAL A 151 -19.16 -7.54 21.64
CA VAL A 151 -19.24 -8.55 22.72
C VAL A 151 -18.00 -8.47 23.60
N LEU A 152 -18.21 -8.39 24.91
CA LEU A 152 -17.12 -8.33 25.89
C LEU A 152 -16.65 -9.73 26.28
N PRO A 153 -15.35 -9.93 26.59
CA PRO A 153 -14.85 -11.22 27.06
C PRO A 153 -15.59 -11.76 28.30
N GLU A 154 -16.01 -10.86 29.19
CA GLU A 154 -16.77 -11.19 30.39
C GLU A 154 -18.15 -11.75 30.06
N ASP A 155 -18.82 -11.26 29.02
CA ASP A 155 -20.14 -11.74 28.63
C ASP A 155 -20.07 -13.19 28.16
N ILE A 156 -19.02 -13.52 27.39
CA ILE A 156 -18.77 -14.89 26.93
C ILE A 156 -18.44 -15.79 28.13
N ALA A 157 -17.46 -15.38 28.94
CA ALA A 157 -16.97 -16.19 30.06
C ALA A 157 -18.04 -16.42 31.16
N ASN A 158 -19.03 -15.53 31.26
CA ASN A 158 -20.18 -15.68 32.16
C ASN A 158 -21.33 -16.49 31.55
N GLY A 159 -21.22 -16.91 30.28
CA GLY A 159 -22.26 -17.68 29.58
C GLY A 159 -23.49 -16.84 29.23
N ASN A 160 -23.33 -15.56 28.90
CA ASN A 160 -24.45 -14.76 28.42
C ASN A 160 -24.90 -15.28 27.04
N GLU A 161 -26.04 -15.97 27.02
CA GLU A 161 -26.59 -16.61 25.84
C GLU A 161 -26.82 -15.62 24.68
N ALA A 162 -27.33 -14.43 24.96
CA ALA A 162 -27.61 -13.42 23.94
C ALA A 162 -26.31 -12.90 23.30
N MET A 163 -25.27 -12.68 24.11
CA MET A 163 -23.97 -12.21 23.62
C MET A 163 -23.20 -13.31 22.88
N ASN A 164 -23.29 -14.56 23.32
CA ASN A 164 -22.71 -15.69 22.60
C ASN A 164 -23.38 -15.90 21.24
N LYS A 165 -24.71 -15.76 21.17
CA LYS A 165 -25.45 -15.76 19.89
C LYS A 165 -25.07 -14.59 19.00
N LEU A 166 -24.89 -13.39 19.58
CA LEU A 166 -24.40 -12.22 18.84
C LEU A 166 -23.03 -12.50 18.23
N LEU A 167 -22.04 -12.92 19.02
CA LEU A 167 -20.70 -13.22 18.50
C LEU A 167 -20.74 -14.29 17.39
N LEU A 168 -21.47 -15.38 17.59
CA LEU A 168 -21.58 -16.43 16.59
C LEU A 168 -22.25 -15.94 15.30
N SER A 169 -23.26 -15.07 15.42
CA SER A 169 -23.92 -14.44 14.29
C SER A 169 -23.04 -13.41 13.55
N ASP A 170 -22.21 -12.67 14.28
CA ASP A 170 -21.24 -11.73 13.71
C ASP A 170 -20.24 -12.52 12.87
N ILE A 171 -19.68 -13.60 13.42
CA ILE A 171 -18.79 -14.53 12.71
C ILE A 171 -19.48 -15.07 11.45
N TYR A 172 -20.71 -15.60 11.59
CA TYR A 172 -21.46 -16.12 10.44
C TYR A 172 -21.62 -15.08 9.33
N ASN A 173 -22.05 -13.87 9.68
CA ASN A 173 -22.31 -12.80 8.73
C ASN A 173 -21.03 -12.30 8.06
N THR A 174 -19.91 -12.18 8.78
CA THR A 174 -18.61 -11.81 8.20
C THR A 174 -18.16 -12.81 7.13
N ILE A 175 -18.29 -14.11 7.41
CA ILE A 175 -17.88 -15.16 6.46
C ILE A 175 -18.82 -15.26 5.26
N ASN A 176 -20.13 -15.21 5.51
CA ASN A 176 -21.14 -15.50 4.50
C ASN A 176 -21.66 -14.26 3.76
N ASN A 177 -21.35 -13.08 4.26
CA ASN A 177 -21.73 -11.82 3.67
C ASN A 177 -20.68 -10.73 3.92
N PRO A 178 -19.49 -10.86 3.31
CA PRO A 178 -18.35 -9.94 3.52
C PRO A 178 -18.61 -8.50 3.04
N ASN A 179 -19.80 -8.23 2.48
CA ASN A 179 -20.27 -6.92 2.05
C ASN A 179 -21.46 -6.38 2.88
N ALA A 180 -22.07 -7.17 3.78
CA ALA A 180 -23.25 -6.74 4.55
C ALA A 180 -22.97 -5.83 5.75
N GLY A 181 -21.70 -5.72 6.15
CA GLY A 181 -21.25 -4.70 7.10
C GLY A 181 -20.80 -3.40 6.45
N GLY A 182 -20.74 -3.33 5.11
CA GLY A 182 -20.41 -2.09 4.42
C GLY A 182 -21.57 -1.12 4.55
N ASP A 183 -21.36 -0.03 5.28
CA ASP A 183 -22.02 1.23 4.93
C ASP A 183 -21.95 1.34 3.39
N ALA A 184 -23.00 1.82 2.71
CA ALA A 184 -22.88 2.12 1.28
C ALA A 184 -21.71 3.10 0.99
N ASP A 185 -21.19 3.75 2.04
CA ASP A 185 -20.02 4.61 2.08
C ASP A 185 -18.67 3.88 2.29
N ASP A 186 -18.63 2.56 2.49
CA ASP A 186 -17.40 1.75 2.64
C ASP A 186 -17.06 0.92 1.38
N GLU A 187 -17.64 1.26 0.23
CA GLU A 187 -17.25 0.74 -1.07
C GLU A 187 -15.88 1.31 -1.48
N TYR A 188 -14.99 0.45 -1.98
CA TYR A 188 -13.64 0.79 -2.43
C TYR A 188 -13.45 0.34 -3.89
N ASP A 189 -12.53 0.97 -4.61
CA ASP A 189 -12.21 0.62 -6.00
C ASP A 189 -11.31 -0.64 -6.06
N PRO A 190 -11.80 -1.80 -6.54
CA PRO A 190 -10.99 -3.02 -6.55
C PRO A 190 -9.83 -3.00 -7.54
N GLU A 191 -9.96 -2.30 -8.67
CA GLU A 191 -8.89 -2.18 -9.67
C GLU A 191 -7.76 -1.31 -9.10
N LEU A 192 -8.10 -0.18 -8.47
CA LEU A 192 -7.14 0.66 -7.78
C LEU A 192 -6.43 -0.08 -6.65
N MET A 193 -7.16 -0.87 -5.86
CA MET A 193 -6.57 -1.65 -4.77
C MET A 193 -5.55 -2.68 -5.29
N LYS A 194 -5.79 -3.28 -6.46
CA LYS A 194 -4.82 -4.19 -7.08
C LYS A 194 -3.52 -3.47 -7.43
N ALA A 195 -3.60 -2.28 -8.02
CA ALA A 195 -2.42 -1.46 -8.30
C ALA A 195 -1.67 -1.12 -7.01
N TYR A 196 -2.37 -0.72 -5.94
CA TYR A 196 -1.75 -0.48 -4.64
C TYR A 196 -1.06 -1.71 -4.05
N VAL A 197 -1.70 -2.88 -4.12
CA VAL A 197 -1.10 -4.15 -3.67
C VAL A 197 0.15 -4.49 -4.48
N ASP A 198 0.11 -4.32 -5.80
CA ASP A 198 1.26 -4.55 -6.68
C ASP A 198 2.41 -3.60 -6.30
N THR A 199 2.14 -2.32 -6.04
CA THR A 199 3.15 -1.36 -5.54
C THR A 199 3.68 -1.77 -4.16
N VAL A 200 2.81 -2.11 -3.20
CA VAL A 200 3.24 -2.52 -1.84
C VAL A 200 4.16 -3.73 -1.90
N ASN A 201 3.81 -4.76 -2.68
CA ASN A 201 4.62 -5.96 -2.82
C ASN A 201 5.97 -5.67 -3.49
N LYS A 202 6.00 -4.75 -4.46
CA LYS A 202 7.21 -4.32 -5.15
C LYS A 202 8.15 -3.53 -4.23
N GLU A 203 7.61 -2.55 -3.52
CA GLU A 203 8.40 -1.62 -2.70
C GLU A 203 8.84 -2.24 -1.36
N LEU A 204 8.01 -3.08 -0.73
CA LEU A 204 8.35 -3.75 0.53
C LEU A 204 9.04 -5.11 0.34
N GLY A 205 8.89 -5.76 -0.81
CA GLY A 205 9.58 -7.00 -1.17
C GLY A 205 9.64 -8.06 -0.06
N ASP A 206 10.85 -8.57 0.21
CA ASP A 206 11.17 -9.57 1.24
C ASP A 206 11.58 -8.97 2.61
N GLU A 207 11.24 -7.70 2.87
CA GLU A 207 11.73 -6.99 4.05
C GLU A 207 11.36 -7.65 5.39
N ALA A 208 12.34 -7.68 6.29
CA ALA A 208 12.29 -8.46 7.54
C ALA A 208 11.09 -8.18 8.47
N PRO A 209 10.62 -6.92 8.69
CA PRO A 209 9.46 -6.69 9.54
C PRO A 209 8.13 -7.07 8.88
N CYS A 210 8.00 -6.98 7.55
CA CYS A 210 6.74 -7.21 6.85
C CYS A 210 6.57 -8.64 6.32
N LYS A 211 7.57 -9.51 6.50
CA LYS A 211 7.64 -10.82 5.83
C LYS A 211 6.48 -11.78 6.09
N TYR A 212 5.76 -11.62 7.20
CA TYR A 212 4.57 -12.43 7.50
C TYR A 212 3.29 -11.85 6.86
N LEU A 213 3.34 -10.61 6.38
CA LEU A 213 2.24 -9.91 5.72
C LEU A 213 2.40 -9.88 4.18
N ILE A 214 3.63 -9.85 3.69
CA ILE A 214 3.99 -9.76 2.27
C ILE A 214 4.44 -11.15 1.76
N PRO A 215 4.08 -11.56 0.53
CA PRO A 215 3.25 -10.83 -0.42
C PRO A 215 1.78 -10.80 0.00
N ILE A 216 1.15 -9.66 -0.26
CA ILE A 216 -0.30 -9.56 -0.27
C ILE A 216 -0.77 -10.16 -1.59
N ASP A 217 -1.64 -11.16 -1.51
CA ASP A 217 -2.28 -11.70 -2.72
C ASP A 217 -3.13 -10.59 -3.36
N ARG A 218 -2.85 -10.33 -4.62
CA ARG A 218 -3.45 -9.27 -5.45
C ARG A 218 -4.97 -9.37 -5.53
N ASP A 219 -5.53 -10.58 -5.52
CA ASP A 219 -6.97 -10.80 -5.56
C ASP A 219 -7.57 -11.01 -4.16
N ASN A 220 -6.75 -10.93 -3.11
CA ASN A 220 -7.18 -11.15 -1.75
C ASN A 220 -7.88 -9.92 -1.18
N LYS A 221 -9.12 -10.14 -0.72
CA LYS A 221 -9.96 -9.11 -0.09
C LYS A 221 -9.52 -8.75 1.33
N ASP A 222 -8.57 -9.49 1.87
CA ASP A 222 -8.03 -9.36 3.22
C ASP A 222 -6.91 -8.32 3.36
N VAL A 223 -6.57 -7.61 2.28
CA VAL A 223 -5.55 -6.53 2.30
C VAL A 223 -5.74 -5.57 3.46
N PHE A 224 -6.99 -5.19 3.77
CA PHE A 224 -7.30 -4.26 4.87
C PHE A 224 -6.99 -4.85 6.24
N ASN A 225 -7.16 -6.15 6.44
CA ASN A 225 -6.81 -6.80 7.70
C ASN A 225 -5.28 -6.86 7.87
N LYS A 226 -4.53 -7.03 6.78
CA LYS A 226 -3.05 -6.93 6.81
C LYS A 226 -2.52 -5.53 7.16
N LEU A 227 -3.32 -4.48 6.98
CA LEU A 227 -2.95 -3.11 7.38
C LEU A 227 -3.22 -2.83 8.88
N ARG A 228 -4.04 -3.65 9.55
CA ARG A 228 -4.55 -3.36 10.91
C ARG A 228 -3.48 -3.34 12.00
N ASP A 229 -2.36 -4.02 11.81
CA ASP A 229 -1.27 -4.04 12.78
C ASP A 229 -0.31 -2.84 12.67
N GLY A 230 -0.54 -1.97 11.68
CA GLY A 230 0.26 -0.77 11.44
C GLY A 230 1.66 -1.00 10.87
N VAL A 231 2.10 -2.25 10.67
CA VAL A 231 3.48 -2.57 10.26
C VAL A 231 3.72 -2.14 8.81
N ILE A 232 2.84 -2.52 7.88
CA ILE A 232 2.93 -2.11 6.47
C ILE A 232 2.95 -0.58 6.36
N LEU A 233 2.01 0.10 7.03
CA LEU A 233 1.90 1.56 6.95
C LEU A 233 3.14 2.27 7.53
N GLY A 234 3.65 1.81 8.68
CA GLY A 234 4.89 2.33 9.25
C GLY A 234 6.07 2.16 8.28
N LYS A 235 6.19 1.00 7.64
CA LYS A 235 7.26 0.76 6.67
C LYS A 235 7.14 1.58 5.40
N LEU A 236 5.93 1.79 4.89
CA LEU A 236 5.70 2.72 3.77
C LEU A 236 6.05 4.17 4.14
N VAL A 237 5.80 4.60 5.38
CA VAL A 237 6.27 5.90 5.88
C VAL A 237 7.81 5.95 5.86
N CYS A 238 8.50 4.92 6.35
CA CYS A 238 9.97 4.87 6.31
C CYS A 238 10.52 4.93 4.89
N LEU A 239 9.87 4.27 3.93
CA LEU A 239 10.26 4.33 2.51
C LEU A 239 10.07 5.73 1.93
N ALA A 240 8.96 6.39 2.26
CA ALA A 240 8.69 7.76 1.80
C ALA A 240 9.68 8.78 2.41
N ASP A 241 9.92 8.70 3.72
CA ASP A 241 10.93 9.49 4.43
C ASP A 241 11.32 8.82 5.76
N GLY A 242 12.48 8.14 5.74
CA GLY A 242 13.02 7.39 6.88
C GLY A 242 13.42 8.23 8.10
N THR A 243 13.29 9.56 8.05
CA THR A 243 13.58 10.45 9.19
C THR A 243 12.36 10.75 10.05
N LEU A 244 11.16 10.40 9.59
CA LEU A 244 9.91 10.85 10.23
C LEU A 244 9.49 9.98 11.42
N ILE A 245 9.80 8.69 11.35
CA ILE A 245 9.56 7.71 12.40
C ILE A 245 10.80 6.85 12.61
N ASP A 246 10.86 6.24 13.79
CA ASP A 246 11.96 5.38 14.21
C ASP A 246 11.60 3.92 13.89
N GLU A 247 12.20 3.37 12.83
CA GLU A 247 11.87 2.03 12.33
C GLU A 247 12.06 0.94 13.40
N ASP A 248 13.04 1.10 14.29
CA ASP A 248 13.33 0.13 15.36
C ASP A 248 12.19 0.02 16.39
N LYS A 249 11.23 0.97 16.37
CA LYS A 249 10.03 0.94 17.22
C LYS A 249 8.88 0.17 16.61
N ILE A 250 8.96 -0.22 15.33
CA ILE A 250 7.94 -1.04 14.68
C ILE A 250 8.05 -2.47 15.22
N LYS A 251 7.04 -2.90 15.96
CA LYS A 251 6.98 -4.23 16.56
C LYS A 251 6.24 -5.17 15.63
N ALA A 252 6.97 -6.04 14.95
CA ALA A 252 6.43 -6.87 13.88
C ALA A 252 6.53 -8.37 14.21
N GLY A 253 5.51 -9.14 13.80
CA GLY A 253 5.46 -10.59 13.97
C GLY A 253 4.04 -11.15 13.88
N PRO A 254 3.89 -12.47 13.63
CA PRO A 254 2.57 -13.11 13.54
C PRO A 254 1.77 -13.04 14.86
N ASP A 255 2.47 -12.86 15.98
CA ASP A 255 1.92 -12.83 17.33
C ASP A 255 2.02 -11.45 18.01
N THR A 256 2.17 -10.36 17.24
CA THR A 256 2.21 -8.99 17.78
C THR A 256 0.97 -8.73 18.66
N SER A 257 1.18 -8.28 19.90
CA SER A 257 0.08 -8.05 20.86
C SER A 257 -0.80 -6.87 20.46
N ASP A 258 -2.02 -6.79 20.98
CA ASP A 258 -2.92 -5.67 20.69
C ASP A 258 -2.32 -4.32 21.13
N GLU A 259 -1.57 -4.29 22.23
CA GLU A 259 -0.85 -3.08 22.66
C GLU A 259 0.25 -2.68 21.67
N ASP A 260 0.96 -3.65 21.12
CA ASP A 260 2.02 -3.41 20.14
C ASP A 260 1.46 -2.99 18.78
N GLN A 261 0.34 -3.59 18.34
CA GLN A 261 -0.40 -3.17 17.15
C GLN A 261 -0.91 -1.73 17.30
N ALA A 262 -1.47 -1.39 18.46
CA ALA A 262 -1.91 -0.02 18.75
C ALA A 262 -0.72 0.97 18.70
N ALA A 263 0.43 0.60 19.27
CA ALA A 263 1.63 1.42 19.23
C ALA A 263 2.18 1.61 17.81
N ASN A 264 2.19 0.55 16.99
CA ASN A 264 2.57 0.63 15.57
C ASN A 264 1.65 1.57 14.79
N LEU A 265 0.33 1.47 15.01
CA LEU A 265 -0.65 2.34 14.37
C LEU A 265 -0.46 3.81 14.79
N GLU A 266 -0.20 4.08 16.07
CA GLU A 266 0.11 5.43 16.54
C GLU A 266 1.36 5.99 15.85
N LEU A 267 2.42 5.18 15.75
CA LEU A 267 3.66 5.55 15.07
C LEU A 267 3.42 5.84 13.59
N ALA A 268 2.70 4.96 12.89
CA ALA A 268 2.35 5.13 11.48
C ALA A 268 1.50 6.38 11.25
N CYS A 269 0.48 6.63 12.08
CA CYS A 269 -0.38 7.81 11.98
C CYS A 269 0.41 9.12 12.16
N ASP A 270 1.31 9.17 13.14
CA ASP A 270 2.21 10.33 13.35
C ASP A 270 3.12 10.56 12.14
N GLY A 271 3.67 9.48 11.58
CA GLY A 271 4.45 9.51 10.35
C GLY A 271 3.68 10.05 9.13
N LEU A 272 2.48 9.54 8.89
CA LEU A 272 1.59 9.98 7.80
C LEU A 272 1.22 11.46 7.93
N GLN A 273 0.97 11.91 9.16
CA GLN A 273 0.69 13.32 9.43
C GLN A 273 1.90 14.21 9.12
N LYS A 274 3.11 13.77 9.48
CA LYS A 274 4.37 14.49 9.16
C LYS A 274 4.69 14.49 7.67
N LEU A 275 4.31 13.44 6.93
CA LEU A 275 4.40 13.39 5.46
C LEU A 275 3.46 14.37 4.75
N GLY A 276 2.57 15.04 5.49
CA GLY A 276 1.57 15.94 4.91
C GLY A 276 0.50 15.19 4.13
N CYS A 277 0.19 13.94 4.50
CA CYS A 277 -0.93 13.22 3.90
C CYS A 277 -2.24 13.97 4.23
N PRO A 278 -3.14 14.19 3.25
CA PRO A 278 -4.34 15.00 3.42
C PRO A 278 -5.34 14.38 4.41
N THR A 279 -5.39 13.05 4.50
CA THR A 279 -6.30 12.35 5.41
C THR A 279 -5.87 12.56 6.86
N LYS A 280 -6.79 13.05 7.72
CA LYS A 280 -6.57 13.05 9.18
C LYS A 280 -6.85 11.65 9.71
N ILE A 281 -5.80 10.89 9.95
CA ILE A 281 -5.87 9.48 10.30
C ILE A 281 -5.76 9.30 11.81
N LYS A 282 -6.59 8.41 12.37
CA LYS A 282 -6.44 7.90 13.72
C LYS A 282 -6.21 6.39 13.67
N PRO A 283 -5.55 5.80 14.69
CA PRO A 283 -5.38 4.35 14.78
C PRO A 283 -6.69 3.57 14.59
N GLY A 284 -7.79 4.06 15.15
CA GLY A 284 -9.13 3.45 15.01
C GLY A 284 -9.69 3.43 13.58
N ASP A 285 -9.26 4.34 12.70
CA ASP A 285 -9.69 4.36 11.31
C ASP A 285 -9.09 3.19 10.50
N ILE A 286 -7.93 2.70 10.93
CA ILE A 286 -7.22 1.57 10.30
C ILE A 286 -7.61 0.27 11.00
N SER A 287 -7.59 0.24 12.34
CA SER A 287 -7.85 -0.99 13.10
C SER A 287 -9.30 -1.49 13.01
N SER A 288 -10.25 -0.60 12.70
CA SER A 288 -11.63 -1.00 12.39
C SER A 288 -11.74 -1.77 11.07
N GLY A 289 -10.79 -1.61 10.15
CA GLY A 289 -10.77 -2.27 8.84
C GLY A 289 -11.81 -1.79 7.84
N LYS A 290 -12.26 -0.54 7.98
CA LYS A 290 -13.06 0.15 6.96
C LYS A 290 -12.30 0.18 5.63
N LYS A 291 -12.88 -0.44 4.61
CA LYS A 291 -12.23 -0.68 3.32
C LYS A 291 -11.94 0.61 2.57
N LYS A 292 -12.92 1.53 2.48
CA LYS A 292 -12.73 2.77 1.74
C LYS A 292 -11.66 3.64 2.41
N LYS A 293 -11.73 3.79 3.74
CA LYS A 293 -10.69 4.51 4.49
C LYS A 293 -9.31 3.87 4.35
N GLY A 294 -9.23 2.54 4.46
CA GLY A 294 -7.97 1.83 4.26
C GLY A 294 -7.38 2.06 2.86
N GLN A 295 -8.22 2.12 1.82
CA GLN A 295 -7.80 2.43 0.46
C GLN A 295 -7.27 3.85 0.34
N ASP A 296 -7.97 4.82 0.92
CA ASP A 296 -7.58 6.23 0.87
C ASP A 296 -6.25 6.47 1.61
N ILE A 297 -6.09 5.86 2.79
CA ILE A 297 -4.84 5.91 3.58
C ILE A 297 -3.67 5.28 2.82
N LEU A 298 -3.90 4.11 2.23
CA LEU A 298 -2.87 3.42 1.46
C LEU A 298 -2.48 4.23 0.22
N GLY A 299 -3.45 4.85 -0.46
CA GLY A 299 -3.19 5.73 -1.61
C GLY A 299 -2.39 6.98 -1.24
N ASP A 300 -2.71 7.62 -0.12
CA ASP A 300 -1.98 8.78 0.37
C ASP A 300 -0.49 8.46 0.63
N VAL A 301 -0.21 7.37 1.35
CA VAL A 301 1.17 6.98 1.65
C VAL A 301 1.91 6.48 0.40
N LEU A 302 1.26 5.69 -0.46
CA LEU A 302 1.88 5.21 -1.70
C LEU A 302 2.17 6.36 -2.66
N GLY A 303 1.34 7.39 -2.71
CA GLY A 303 1.66 8.61 -3.44
C GLY A 303 2.97 9.24 -2.97
N ARG A 304 3.25 9.22 -1.66
CA ARG A 304 4.51 9.71 -1.08
C ARG A 304 5.68 8.74 -1.21
N VAL A 305 5.43 7.43 -1.31
CA VAL A 305 6.46 6.43 -1.63
C VAL A 305 6.90 6.54 -3.08
N LEU A 306 5.94 6.72 -4.00
CA LEU A 306 6.23 6.90 -5.43
C LEU A 306 6.77 8.30 -5.75
N VAL A 307 6.38 9.32 -4.96
CA VAL A 307 6.92 10.68 -5.08
C VAL A 307 7.52 11.14 -3.75
N PRO A 308 8.70 10.61 -3.35
CA PRO A 308 9.32 10.96 -2.08
C PRO A 308 9.68 12.45 -2.01
N PRO A 309 9.49 13.12 -0.85
CA PRO A 309 9.91 14.51 -0.66
C PRO A 309 11.39 14.73 -1.02
N LYS A 310 12.25 13.76 -0.71
CA LYS A 310 13.66 13.79 -1.07
C LYS A 310 13.90 13.84 -2.59
N VAL A 311 13.14 13.05 -3.37
CA VAL A 311 13.25 13.05 -4.84
C VAL A 311 12.85 14.42 -5.39
N ILE A 312 11.79 15.05 -4.86
CA ILE A 312 11.40 16.43 -5.24
C ILE A 312 12.52 17.45 -4.90
N ARG A 313 13.13 17.34 -3.72
CA ARG A 313 14.22 18.24 -3.30
C ARG A 313 15.43 18.12 -4.24
N ASP A 314 15.77 16.90 -4.61
CA ASP A 314 16.94 16.58 -5.45
C ASP A 314 16.70 16.81 -6.95
N ASP A 315 15.43 16.89 -7.37
CA ASP A 315 15.05 17.16 -8.75
C ASP A 315 15.51 18.59 -9.16
N PRO A 316 16.38 18.74 -10.17
CA PRO A 316 16.82 20.06 -10.65
C PRO A 316 15.67 20.87 -11.28
N ASP A 317 14.64 20.20 -11.79
CA ASP A 317 13.50 20.81 -12.47
C ASP A 317 12.39 21.25 -11.50
N ALA A 318 12.45 20.85 -10.24
CA ALA A 318 11.38 21.11 -9.26
C ALA A 318 11.19 22.59 -8.94
N ASP A 319 12.23 23.43 -9.08
CA ASP A 319 12.12 24.88 -8.84
C ASP A 319 11.15 25.55 -9.85
N ASP A 320 11.00 25.00 -11.06
CA ASP A 320 10.04 25.48 -12.05
C ASP A 320 8.57 25.14 -11.71
N LEU A 321 8.36 24.25 -10.73
CA LEU A 321 7.03 23.80 -10.29
C LEU A 321 6.53 24.56 -9.05
N VAL A 322 7.40 25.39 -8.45
CA VAL A 322 7.08 26.21 -7.27
C VAL A 322 6.24 27.41 -7.69
N LEU A 323 5.09 27.63 -7.05
CA LEU A 323 4.24 28.79 -7.29
C LEU A 323 4.63 29.99 -6.42
N GLU A 324 4.08 31.16 -6.74
CA GLU A 324 4.33 32.39 -6.00
C GLU A 324 3.97 32.23 -4.51
N GLY A 325 4.95 32.46 -3.63
CA GLY A 325 4.78 32.33 -2.18
C GLY A 325 5.07 30.93 -1.62
N GLU A 326 5.36 29.95 -2.47
CA GLU A 326 5.82 28.62 -2.06
C GLU A 326 7.36 28.54 -2.07
N THR A 327 7.92 27.65 -1.27
CA THR A 327 9.32 27.22 -1.34
C THR A 327 9.41 25.82 -1.93
N LYS A 328 10.61 25.41 -2.38
CA LYS A 328 10.86 24.02 -2.80
C LYS A 328 10.54 23.01 -1.70
N GLU A 329 10.72 23.39 -0.44
CA GLU A 329 10.36 22.54 0.71
C GLU A 329 8.84 22.43 0.88
N ASP A 330 8.09 23.50 0.61
CA ASP A 330 6.62 23.45 0.60
C ASP A 330 6.12 22.54 -0.53
N LEU A 331 6.73 22.62 -1.72
CA LEU A 331 6.45 21.71 -2.83
C LEU A 331 6.70 20.24 -2.43
N ALA A 332 7.79 19.97 -1.73
CA ALA A 332 8.16 18.61 -1.32
C ALA A 332 7.24 18.03 -0.23
N THR A 333 6.78 18.84 0.73
CA THR A 333 6.15 18.33 1.97
C THR A 333 4.70 18.75 2.18
N LYS A 334 4.26 19.85 1.59
CA LYS A 334 2.93 20.43 1.83
C LYS A 334 2.02 20.36 0.62
N VAL A 335 2.58 20.36 -0.59
CA VAL A 335 1.79 20.20 -1.82
C VAL A 335 1.35 18.73 -1.91
N PRO A 336 0.04 18.48 -2.11
CA PRO A 336 -0.47 17.15 -2.41
C PRO A 336 0.14 16.56 -3.68
N VAL A 337 0.33 15.23 -3.71
CA VAL A 337 1.02 14.55 -4.81
C VAL A 337 0.29 14.72 -6.15
N ASP A 338 -1.04 14.74 -6.14
CA ASP A 338 -1.85 14.97 -7.34
C ASP A 338 -1.63 16.38 -7.92
N GLU A 339 -1.62 17.40 -7.06
CA GLU A 339 -1.32 18.77 -7.48
C GLU A 339 0.11 18.91 -8.01
N PHE A 340 1.08 18.28 -7.33
CA PHE A 340 2.47 18.23 -7.80
C PHE A 340 2.58 17.62 -9.20
N LEU A 341 2.00 16.44 -9.41
CA LEU A 341 2.02 15.74 -10.69
C LEU A 341 1.31 16.54 -11.78
N ARG A 342 0.19 17.22 -11.46
CA ARG A 342 -0.52 18.08 -12.40
C ARG A 342 0.36 19.24 -12.87
N ARG A 343 1.11 19.88 -11.97
CA ARG A 343 2.07 20.93 -12.33
C ARG A 343 3.19 20.38 -13.21
N TRP A 344 3.74 19.22 -12.85
CA TRP A 344 4.81 18.55 -13.59
C TRP A 344 4.38 18.15 -15.01
N VAL A 345 3.22 17.50 -15.17
CA VAL A 345 2.66 17.16 -16.49
C VAL A 345 2.44 18.41 -17.33
N ASN A 346 1.84 19.47 -16.76
CA ASN A 346 1.60 20.71 -17.49
C ASN A 346 2.89 21.44 -17.92
N LYS A 347 3.97 21.36 -17.12
CA LYS A 347 5.30 21.85 -17.52
C LYS A 347 5.75 21.13 -18.81
N HIS A 348 5.69 19.80 -18.83
CA HIS A 348 6.12 19.01 -19.98
C HIS A 348 5.21 19.16 -21.20
N LEU A 349 3.89 19.28 -21.02
CA LEU A 349 2.97 19.60 -22.13
C LEU A 349 3.29 20.95 -22.77
N LYS A 350 3.58 21.97 -21.95
CA LYS A 350 3.98 23.30 -22.44
C LYS A 350 5.31 23.25 -23.21
N LEU A 351 6.30 22.50 -22.70
CA LEU A 351 7.58 22.28 -23.40
C LEU A 351 7.38 21.56 -24.75
N ALA A 352 6.45 20.61 -24.81
CA ALA A 352 6.08 19.91 -26.04
C ALA A 352 5.23 20.75 -27.01
N GLY A 353 4.85 21.98 -26.64
CA GLY A 353 3.97 22.85 -27.43
C GLY A 353 2.53 22.35 -27.52
N HIS A 354 2.09 21.52 -26.57
CA HIS A 354 0.76 20.96 -26.54
C HIS A 354 -0.27 22.01 -26.06
N PRO A 355 -1.44 22.15 -26.70
CA PRO A 355 -2.40 23.21 -26.38
C PRO A 355 -3.25 22.93 -25.13
N LYS A 356 -3.35 21.68 -24.69
CA LYS A 356 -4.15 21.26 -23.53
C LYS A 356 -3.39 21.56 -22.22
N THR A 357 -4.12 22.05 -21.23
CA THR A 357 -3.71 22.11 -19.83
C THR A 357 -4.54 21.08 -19.07
N VAL A 358 -3.90 20.22 -18.29
CA VAL A 358 -4.53 19.23 -17.44
C VAL A 358 -5.06 19.92 -16.17
N GLU A 359 -6.36 19.82 -15.94
CA GLU A 359 -7.05 20.30 -14.75
C GLU A 359 -7.45 19.15 -13.81
N ASN A 360 -7.65 17.95 -14.34
CA ASN A 360 -8.04 16.76 -13.58
C ASN A 360 -7.33 15.49 -14.09
N PHE A 361 -7.41 14.39 -13.33
CA PHE A 361 -6.82 13.10 -13.71
C PHE A 361 -7.83 12.09 -14.30
N ASP A 362 -9.07 12.50 -14.53
CA ASP A 362 -10.13 11.66 -15.11
C ASP A 362 -10.41 11.99 -16.58
N GLU A 363 -11.07 13.10 -16.88
CA GLU A 363 -11.45 13.48 -18.25
C GLU A 363 -10.24 13.86 -19.09
N ASP A 364 -9.26 14.53 -18.49
CA ASP A 364 -8.12 15.03 -19.24
C ASP A 364 -7.11 13.96 -19.64
N LEU A 365 -7.11 12.81 -18.96
CA LEU A 365 -6.11 11.76 -19.14
C LEU A 365 -6.65 10.47 -19.79
N ARG A 366 -7.96 10.20 -19.70
CA ARG A 366 -8.55 8.90 -20.11
C ARG A 366 -8.38 8.52 -21.57
N ASP A 367 -8.11 9.49 -22.45
CA ASP A 367 -7.87 9.20 -23.86
C ASP A 367 -6.43 8.74 -24.15
N GLY A 368 -5.49 8.93 -23.23
CA GLY A 368 -4.08 8.55 -23.39
C GLY A 368 -3.23 9.51 -24.24
N GLU A 369 -3.79 10.61 -24.76
CA GLU A 369 -3.04 11.61 -25.54
C GLU A 369 -2.00 12.32 -24.67
N VAL A 370 -2.40 12.78 -23.49
CA VAL A 370 -1.52 13.47 -22.54
C VAL A 370 -0.34 12.59 -22.14
N TYR A 371 -0.58 11.31 -21.80
CA TYR A 371 0.50 10.38 -21.47
C TYR A 371 1.46 10.20 -22.63
N THR A 372 0.95 10.07 -23.86
CA THR A 372 1.80 9.90 -25.05
C THR A 372 2.72 11.10 -25.26
N VAL A 373 2.17 12.32 -25.15
CA VAL A 373 2.94 13.55 -25.32
C VAL A 373 3.94 13.74 -24.19
N LEU A 374 3.56 13.42 -22.95
CA LEU A 374 4.44 13.45 -21.79
C LEU A 374 5.64 12.52 -22.00
N LEU A 375 5.41 11.22 -22.22
CA LEU A 375 6.48 10.22 -22.35
C LEU A 375 7.43 10.56 -23.52
N ASN A 376 6.88 11.01 -24.66
CA ASN A 376 7.71 11.48 -25.77
C ASN A 376 8.52 12.73 -25.41
N ASN A 377 7.99 13.65 -24.62
CA ASN A 377 8.73 14.83 -24.18
C ASN A 377 9.82 14.51 -23.14
N LEU A 378 9.65 13.44 -22.36
CA LEU A 378 10.68 12.95 -21.42
C LEU A 378 11.86 12.31 -22.17
N ASP A 379 11.58 11.42 -23.13
CA ASP A 379 12.61 10.90 -24.05
C ASP A 379 12.02 10.59 -25.44
N PRO A 380 12.23 11.49 -26.44
CA PRO A 380 11.72 11.28 -27.79
C PRO A 380 12.38 10.12 -28.55
N LYS A 381 13.57 9.66 -28.12
CA LYS A 381 14.31 8.57 -28.77
C LYS A 381 13.74 7.21 -28.35
N LEU A 382 13.32 7.07 -27.09
CA LEU A 382 12.71 5.85 -26.56
C LEU A 382 11.19 5.81 -26.78
N CYS A 383 10.50 6.94 -26.60
CA CYS A 383 9.06 7.03 -26.64
C CYS A 383 8.57 7.79 -27.88
N ASP A 384 8.16 7.08 -28.93
CA ASP A 384 7.59 7.71 -30.12
C ASP A 384 6.11 8.11 -29.94
N LYS A 385 5.60 8.97 -30.85
CA LYS A 385 4.21 9.46 -30.86
C LYS A 385 3.22 8.56 -31.61
N SER A 386 3.59 7.35 -32.04
CA SER A 386 2.68 6.41 -32.72
C SER A 386 1.46 5.95 -31.91
N PRO A 387 1.38 6.10 -30.56
CA PRO A 387 0.10 5.91 -29.87
C PRO A 387 -0.98 6.91 -30.34
N LEU A 388 -0.61 8.12 -30.78
CA LEU A 388 -1.58 9.12 -31.26
C LEU A 388 -2.30 8.69 -32.55
N ASP A 389 -1.72 7.77 -33.32
CA ASP A 389 -2.33 7.21 -34.53
C ASP A 389 -3.42 6.17 -34.21
N GLU A 390 -3.47 5.68 -32.97
CA GLU A 390 -4.46 4.69 -32.54
C GLU A 390 -5.78 5.38 -32.18
N THR A 391 -6.90 4.85 -32.68
CA THR A 391 -8.23 5.44 -32.48
C THR A 391 -8.95 4.87 -31.27
N ASN A 392 -8.61 3.65 -30.85
CA ASN A 392 -9.16 3.04 -29.65
C ASN A 392 -8.35 3.47 -28.41
N PRO A 393 -8.97 4.15 -27.42
CA PRO A 393 -8.27 4.63 -26.22
C PRO A 393 -7.55 3.53 -25.43
N VAL A 394 -8.14 2.33 -25.33
CA VAL A 394 -7.51 1.20 -24.61
C VAL A 394 -6.24 0.77 -25.33
N LYS A 395 -6.29 0.60 -26.66
CA LYS A 395 -5.09 0.28 -27.45
C LYS A 395 -4.05 1.40 -27.44
N ARG A 396 -4.49 2.66 -27.37
CA ARG A 396 -3.58 3.80 -27.21
C ARG A 396 -2.87 3.69 -25.86
N CYS A 397 -3.60 3.44 -24.79
CA CYS A 397 -3.05 3.24 -23.45
C CYS A 397 -2.14 1.99 -23.35
N GLU A 398 -2.42 0.90 -24.08
CA GLU A 398 -1.49 -0.24 -24.18
C GLU A 398 -0.12 0.21 -24.72
N LYS A 399 -0.11 1.00 -25.81
CA LYS A 399 1.14 1.55 -26.36
C LYS A 399 1.81 2.58 -25.44
N VAL A 400 1.03 3.34 -24.68
CA VAL A 400 1.55 4.25 -23.63
C VAL A 400 2.30 3.45 -22.57
N LEU A 401 1.73 2.35 -22.08
CA LEU A 401 2.38 1.48 -21.11
C LEU A 401 3.64 0.83 -21.69
N ASP A 402 3.63 0.43 -22.97
CA ASP A 402 4.82 -0.07 -23.64
C ASP A 402 5.91 0.99 -23.79
N ASN A 403 5.56 2.26 -24.03
CA ASN A 403 6.51 3.36 -24.02
C ASN A 403 7.09 3.61 -22.62
N ALA A 404 6.25 3.59 -21.57
CA ALA A 404 6.72 3.75 -20.20
C ALA A 404 7.72 2.66 -19.79
N LYS A 405 7.50 1.40 -20.22
CA LYS A 405 8.47 0.31 -20.01
C LYS A 405 9.84 0.57 -20.62
N LYS A 406 9.91 1.28 -21.74
CA LYS A 406 11.20 1.66 -22.35
C LYS A 406 11.95 2.68 -21.51
N LEU A 407 11.25 3.46 -20.68
CA LEU A 407 11.83 4.39 -19.70
C LEU A 407 12.17 3.71 -18.37
N GLY A 408 12.14 2.37 -18.30
CA GLY A 408 12.41 1.63 -17.07
C GLY A 408 11.26 1.61 -16.05
N VAL A 409 10.08 2.11 -16.43
CA VAL A 409 8.88 2.02 -15.58
C VAL A 409 8.31 0.60 -15.68
N ASP A 410 8.02 -0.04 -14.56
CA ASP A 410 7.20 -1.26 -14.51
C ASP A 410 5.82 -0.88 -13.97
N PRO A 411 4.82 -0.61 -14.86
CA PRO A 411 3.57 0.00 -14.44
C PRO A 411 2.69 -0.97 -13.67
N SER A 412 2.17 -0.55 -12.51
CA SER A 412 1.20 -1.33 -11.73
C SER A 412 -0.24 -1.27 -12.29
N VAL A 413 -0.49 -0.35 -13.23
CA VAL A 413 -1.83 -0.11 -13.79
C VAL A 413 -2.05 -0.84 -15.13
N THR A 414 -3.32 -1.00 -15.50
CA THR A 414 -3.74 -1.57 -16.79
C THR A 414 -4.22 -0.49 -17.76
N ALA A 415 -4.25 -0.81 -19.06
CA ALA A 415 -4.78 0.11 -20.07
C ALA A 415 -6.27 0.41 -19.85
N ASP A 416 -7.06 -0.59 -19.49
CA ASP A 416 -8.47 -0.41 -19.09
C ASP A 416 -8.60 0.48 -17.85
N GLY A 417 -7.71 0.33 -16.87
CA GLY A 417 -7.66 1.18 -15.68
C GLY A 417 -7.42 2.66 -16.00
N LEU A 418 -6.50 2.95 -16.92
CA LEU A 418 -6.23 4.31 -17.38
C LEU A 418 -7.40 4.93 -18.16
N VAL A 419 -8.11 4.12 -18.97
CA VAL A 419 -9.26 4.59 -19.77
C VAL A 419 -10.55 4.66 -18.94
N GLY A 420 -10.70 3.78 -17.96
CA GLY A 420 -11.89 3.60 -17.13
C GLY A 420 -12.27 4.81 -16.28
N GLY A 421 -11.39 5.81 -16.22
CA GLY A 421 -11.68 7.10 -15.61
C GLY A 421 -11.53 7.11 -14.09
N SER A 422 -10.77 6.18 -13.49
CA SER A 422 -10.33 6.27 -12.09
C SER A 422 -9.19 7.27 -12.01
N PRO A 423 -9.38 8.47 -11.43
CA PRO A 423 -8.33 9.50 -11.38
C PRO A 423 -7.08 9.02 -10.62
N GLU A 424 -7.27 8.15 -9.64
CA GLU A 424 -6.18 7.62 -8.81
C GLU A 424 -5.27 6.65 -9.59
N LEU A 425 -5.81 5.85 -10.52
CA LEU A 425 -4.96 5.01 -11.39
C LEU A 425 -4.07 5.86 -12.29
N GLY A 426 -4.63 6.96 -12.83
CA GLY A 426 -3.85 7.92 -13.61
C GLY A 426 -2.75 8.59 -12.79
N LYS A 427 -3.04 8.94 -11.53
CA LYS A 427 -2.07 9.47 -10.57
C LYS A 427 -0.96 8.48 -10.24
N VAL A 428 -1.29 7.21 -9.96
CA VAL A 428 -0.30 6.14 -9.70
C VAL A 428 0.65 6.01 -10.88
N PHE A 429 0.13 5.92 -12.10
CA PHE A 429 0.95 5.82 -13.29
C PHE A 429 1.87 7.02 -13.49
N LEU A 430 1.36 8.25 -13.32
CA LEU A 430 2.18 9.46 -13.42
C LEU A 430 3.25 9.52 -12.32
N ALA A 431 2.95 9.06 -11.11
CA ALA A 431 3.89 8.98 -10.01
C ALA A 431 5.02 7.98 -10.32
N GLU A 432 4.70 6.80 -10.86
CA GLU A 432 5.69 5.81 -11.30
C GLU A 432 6.59 6.35 -12.41
N VAL A 433 6.02 7.04 -13.40
CA VAL A 433 6.79 7.68 -14.48
C VAL A 433 7.68 8.79 -13.94
N TYR A 434 7.16 9.66 -13.06
CA TYR A 434 7.95 10.71 -12.42
C TYR A 434 9.10 10.13 -11.62
N ASN A 435 8.85 9.08 -10.81
CA ASN A 435 9.89 8.45 -10.00
C ASN A 435 11.01 7.89 -10.86
N ALA A 436 10.68 7.12 -11.90
CA ALA A 436 11.68 6.57 -12.82
C ALA A 436 12.48 7.67 -13.53
N TYR A 437 11.81 8.75 -13.93
CA TYR A 437 12.46 9.88 -14.59
C TYR A 437 13.37 10.69 -13.66
N SER A 438 12.90 11.02 -12.45
CA SER A 438 13.60 11.88 -11.49
C SER A 438 14.58 11.12 -10.59
N ASN A 439 14.47 9.79 -10.52
CA ASN A 439 15.39 8.89 -9.83
C ASN A 439 15.77 7.66 -10.70
N PRO A 440 16.53 7.85 -11.80
CA PRO A 440 16.80 6.82 -12.81
C PRO A 440 17.79 5.71 -12.39
N PHE A 441 18.15 5.63 -11.10
CA PHE A 441 19.08 4.64 -10.57
C PHE A 441 18.43 3.72 -9.54
N ASP A 442 18.73 2.43 -9.61
CA ASP A 442 18.59 1.56 -8.45
C ASP A 442 19.47 2.10 -7.30
N ALA A 443 18.85 2.27 -6.13
CA ALA A 443 19.53 2.81 -4.95
C ALA A 443 20.77 1.97 -4.58
N ASN A 444 20.72 0.65 -4.81
CA ASN A 444 21.82 -0.26 -4.50
C ASN A 444 23.01 -0.10 -5.47
N GLU A 445 22.74 0.04 -6.78
CA GLU A 445 23.79 0.24 -7.78
C GLU A 445 24.50 1.58 -7.58
N LYS A 446 23.73 2.64 -7.31
CA LYS A 446 24.27 3.97 -6.99
C LYS A 446 25.13 3.96 -5.73
N GLU A 447 24.68 3.26 -4.70
CA GLU A 447 25.45 3.07 -3.48
C GLU A 447 26.78 2.34 -3.77
N CYS A 448 26.74 1.29 -4.59
CA CYS A 448 27.93 0.56 -5.00
C CYS A 448 28.90 1.42 -5.81
N TYR A 449 28.43 2.20 -6.79
CA TYR A 449 29.28 3.07 -7.59
C TYR A 449 29.89 4.20 -6.76
N CYS A 450 29.10 4.87 -5.92
CA CYS A 450 29.63 5.93 -5.05
C CYS A 450 30.66 5.39 -4.06
N LYS A 451 30.40 4.23 -3.43
CA LYS A 451 31.38 3.55 -2.56
C LYS A 451 32.66 3.22 -3.32
N LEU A 452 32.55 2.70 -4.54
CA LEU A 452 33.70 2.35 -5.36
C LEU A 452 34.51 3.58 -5.77
N ILE A 453 33.86 4.65 -6.25
CA ILE A 453 34.52 5.94 -6.58
C ILE A 453 35.25 6.50 -5.36
N ASN A 454 34.57 6.57 -4.22
CA ASN A 454 35.14 7.09 -2.97
C ASN A 454 36.33 6.26 -2.49
N THR A 455 36.34 4.96 -2.77
CA THR A 455 37.45 4.06 -2.43
C THR A 455 38.62 4.24 -3.39
N LEU A 456 38.35 4.23 -4.70
CA LEU A 456 39.38 4.27 -5.73
C LEU A 456 40.12 5.61 -5.80
N LEU A 457 39.43 6.71 -5.47
CA LEU A 457 39.96 8.07 -5.59
C LEU A 457 40.25 8.74 -4.24
N ALA A 458 40.20 8.00 -3.13
CA ALA A 458 40.35 8.54 -1.77
C ALA A 458 41.60 9.42 -1.58
N ASP A 459 42.70 9.06 -2.24
CA ASP A 459 44.01 9.71 -2.12
C ASP A 459 44.35 10.63 -3.33
N ASP A 460 43.42 10.87 -4.26
CA ASP A 460 43.66 11.73 -5.42
C ASP A 460 43.47 13.22 -5.06
N GLU A 461 44.57 13.97 -5.05
CA GLU A 461 44.58 15.39 -4.67
C GLU A 461 43.83 16.30 -5.66
N ASP A 462 43.66 15.91 -6.93
CA ASP A 462 42.99 16.75 -7.93
C ASP A 462 41.47 16.75 -7.77
N VAL A 463 40.89 15.66 -7.26
CA VAL A 463 39.44 15.49 -7.08
C VAL A 463 39.01 15.46 -5.61
N LYS A 464 39.92 15.71 -4.67
CA LYS A 464 39.67 15.69 -3.23
C LYS A 464 38.51 16.57 -2.78
N GLU A 465 38.38 17.78 -3.35
CA GLU A 465 37.25 18.69 -3.05
C GLU A 465 35.90 18.19 -3.59
N LYS A 466 35.91 17.17 -4.44
CA LYS A 466 34.72 16.51 -5.00
C LYS A 466 34.41 15.19 -4.30
N LEU A 467 35.22 14.76 -3.35
CA LEU A 467 35.00 13.53 -2.57
C LEU A 467 34.62 13.89 -1.12
N PRO A 468 33.80 13.05 -0.44
CA PRO A 468 33.13 11.87 -0.99
C PRO A 468 31.98 12.25 -1.94
N VAL A 469 31.68 11.36 -2.88
CA VAL A 469 30.44 11.35 -3.65
C VAL A 469 29.35 10.72 -2.79
N ASN A 470 28.27 11.44 -2.56
CA ASN A 470 27.16 10.96 -1.73
C ASN A 470 26.25 10.01 -2.55
N PRO A 471 26.04 8.75 -2.10
CA PRO A 471 25.10 7.84 -2.75
C PRO A 471 23.63 8.23 -2.55
N GLU A 472 23.33 9.03 -1.52
CA GLU A 472 21.97 9.29 -1.10
C GLU A 472 21.21 10.24 -2.03
N ASN A 473 21.88 11.03 -2.86
CA ASN A 473 21.27 12.08 -3.68
C ASN A 473 21.87 12.09 -5.11
N ASN A 474 21.32 12.91 -6.02
CA ASN A 474 21.81 13.01 -7.41
C ASN A 474 23.14 13.79 -7.56
N GLU A 475 23.91 13.95 -6.48
CA GLU A 475 25.18 14.68 -6.47
C GLU A 475 26.27 13.99 -7.28
N VAL A 476 26.22 12.66 -7.40
CA VAL A 476 27.13 11.88 -8.26
C VAL A 476 27.12 12.41 -9.70
N PHE A 477 25.95 12.65 -10.30
CA PHE A 477 25.89 13.16 -11.69
C PHE A 477 26.47 14.55 -11.81
N LYS A 478 26.16 15.43 -10.84
CA LYS A 478 26.70 16.79 -10.81
C LYS A 478 28.23 16.79 -10.73
N LYS A 479 28.81 15.88 -9.96
CA LYS A 479 30.27 15.73 -9.77
C LYS A 479 30.98 15.06 -10.94
N LEU A 480 30.27 14.26 -11.75
CA LEU A 480 30.84 13.60 -12.94
C LEU A 480 30.84 14.51 -14.18
N LYS A 481 29.91 15.47 -14.28
CA LYS A 481 29.71 16.36 -15.45
C LYS A 481 30.89 17.23 -15.85
N ASP A 482 31.85 17.46 -14.97
CA ASP A 482 33.06 18.20 -15.33
C ASP A 482 34.18 17.34 -15.91
N GLY A 483 33.93 16.03 -16.03
CA GLY A 483 34.82 15.04 -16.62
C GLY A 483 36.06 14.70 -15.79
N GLN A 484 36.32 15.37 -14.65
CA GLN A 484 37.55 15.16 -13.89
C GLN A 484 37.57 13.79 -13.21
N ILE A 485 36.50 13.43 -12.50
CA ILE A 485 36.39 12.11 -11.85
C ILE A 485 36.41 10.99 -12.91
N LEU A 486 35.66 11.14 -14.00
CA LEU A 486 35.61 10.14 -15.07
C LEU A 486 36.99 9.93 -15.72
N ALA A 487 37.75 11.00 -15.97
CA ALA A 487 39.09 10.90 -16.53
C ALA A 487 40.06 10.14 -15.61
N LYS A 488 39.93 10.33 -14.29
CA LYS A 488 40.70 9.57 -13.29
C LYS A 488 40.31 8.09 -13.29
N LEU A 489 39.01 7.78 -13.36
CA LEU A 489 38.52 6.40 -13.45
C LEU A 489 39.01 5.70 -14.73
N VAL A 490 39.08 6.40 -15.87
CA VAL A 490 39.69 5.84 -17.10
C VAL A 490 41.15 5.45 -16.87
N ASN A 491 41.94 6.29 -16.18
CA ASN A 491 43.32 5.95 -15.84
C ASN A 491 43.45 4.82 -14.82
N ILE A 492 42.46 4.63 -13.95
CA ILE A 492 42.41 3.46 -13.07
C ILE A 492 42.11 2.19 -13.89
N ALA A 493 41.14 2.27 -14.81
CA ALA A 493 40.77 1.16 -15.69
C ALA A 493 41.92 0.75 -16.61
N ALA A 494 42.63 1.74 -17.17
CA ALA A 494 43.75 1.55 -18.07
C ALA A 494 44.80 2.66 -17.85
N PRO A 495 45.87 2.39 -17.09
CA PRO A 495 46.88 3.39 -16.75
C PRO A 495 47.53 4.06 -17.96
N GLY A 496 47.60 5.40 -17.94
CA GLY A 496 48.25 6.21 -18.97
C GLY A 496 47.40 6.46 -20.22
N THR A 497 46.11 6.14 -20.19
CA THR A 497 45.19 6.39 -21.31
C THR A 497 44.87 7.88 -21.45
N VAL A 498 44.64 8.57 -20.34
CA VAL A 498 44.45 10.03 -20.29
C VAL A 498 45.72 10.69 -19.77
N ASP A 499 46.27 11.63 -20.53
CA ASP A 499 47.34 12.50 -20.03
C ASP A 499 46.76 13.49 -19.02
N GLU A 500 47.04 13.28 -17.73
CA GLU A 500 46.44 14.09 -16.67
C GLU A 500 46.82 15.58 -16.71
N ARG A 501 47.84 15.95 -17.49
CA ARG A 501 48.24 17.35 -17.69
C ARG A 501 47.26 18.11 -18.58
N VAL A 502 46.48 17.42 -19.41
CA VAL A 502 45.48 18.04 -20.30
C VAL A 502 44.09 18.14 -19.66
N ILE A 503 43.88 17.47 -18.52
CA ILE A 503 42.63 17.60 -17.76
C ILE A 503 42.60 19.00 -17.15
N VAL A 504 41.55 19.76 -17.42
CA VAL A 504 41.30 21.03 -16.75
C VAL A 504 40.73 20.76 -15.36
N LYS A 505 41.49 21.13 -14.33
CA LYS A 505 41.23 20.78 -12.92
C LYS A 505 40.68 21.95 -12.12
N GLY A 506 40.05 21.64 -11.00
CA GLY A 506 39.58 22.61 -10.03
C GLY A 506 38.05 22.75 -9.98
N PRO A 507 37.53 23.51 -9.01
CA PRO A 507 36.09 23.56 -8.72
C PRO A 507 35.29 24.46 -9.67
N ASN A 508 35.94 25.45 -10.30
CA ASN A 508 35.30 26.49 -11.10
C ASN A 508 35.84 26.50 -12.54
N ILE A 509 35.53 25.45 -13.30
CA ILE A 509 35.91 25.36 -14.72
C ILE A 509 34.75 25.80 -15.63
N THR A 510 35.07 26.37 -16.79
CA THR A 510 34.07 26.87 -17.74
C THR A 510 33.31 25.74 -18.42
N ARG A 511 32.18 26.03 -19.10
CA ARG A 511 31.46 25.01 -19.88
C ARG A 511 32.37 24.39 -20.95
N GLU A 512 33.14 25.20 -21.66
CA GLU A 512 34.11 24.75 -22.67
C GLU A 512 35.17 23.82 -22.06
N ASP A 513 35.65 24.10 -20.84
CA ASP A 513 36.58 23.22 -20.14
C ASP A 513 35.94 21.86 -19.80
N LYS A 514 34.66 21.85 -19.41
CA LYS A 514 33.91 20.61 -19.16
C LYS A 514 33.75 19.81 -20.45
N GLU A 515 33.37 20.46 -21.55
CA GLU A 515 33.26 19.84 -22.89
C GLU A 515 34.60 19.21 -23.30
N ASN A 516 35.71 19.92 -23.09
CA ASN A 516 37.05 19.42 -23.39
C ASN A 516 37.41 18.19 -22.55
N ASN A 517 37.18 18.24 -21.23
CA ASN A 517 37.41 17.10 -20.34
C ASN A 517 36.55 15.89 -20.73
N LEU A 518 35.28 16.08 -21.03
CA LEU A 518 34.36 15.00 -21.42
C LEU A 518 34.73 14.39 -22.76
N ASN A 519 35.13 15.20 -23.75
CA ASN A 519 35.66 14.70 -25.01
C ASN A 519 36.92 13.86 -24.81
N LEU A 520 37.81 14.25 -23.88
CA LEU A 520 38.97 13.43 -23.51
C LEU A 520 38.53 12.08 -22.94
N VAL A 521 37.58 12.07 -22.01
CA VAL A 521 37.02 10.85 -21.40
C VAL A 521 36.40 9.95 -22.45
N ILE A 522 35.53 10.47 -23.31
CA ILE A 522 34.79 9.69 -24.32
C ILE A 522 35.74 9.03 -25.31
N ASN A 523 36.71 9.79 -25.83
CA ASN A 523 37.70 9.24 -26.77
C ASN A 523 38.60 8.20 -26.11
N SER A 524 38.98 8.43 -24.85
CA SER A 524 39.82 7.50 -24.09
C SER A 524 39.06 6.23 -23.72
N GLY A 525 37.79 6.36 -23.30
CA GLY A 525 36.87 5.26 -23.03
C GLY A 525 36.69 4.36 -24.25
N LYS A 526 36.48 4.95 -25.44
CA LYS A 526 36.41 4.20 -26.71
C LYS A 526 37.69 3.40 -26.98
N SER A 527 38.86 3.96 -26.65
CA SER A 527 40.15 3.30 -26.86
C SER A 527 40.37 2.09 -25.94
N ILE A 528 39.70 2.04 -24.78
CA ILE A 528 39.82 0.95 -23.81
C ILE A 528 38.68 -0.07 -23.91
N GLY A 529 37.80 0.07 -24.92
CA GLY A 529 36.76 -0.91 -25.22
C GLY A 529 35.34 -0.53 -24.80
N CYS A 530 35.12 0.69 -24.31
CA CYS A 530 33.76 1.20 -24.06
C CYS A 530 33.06 1.50 -25.39
N MET A 531 31.83 1.00 -25.54
CA MET A 531 30.92 1.31 -26.65
C MET A 531 30.13 2.57 -26.32
N ILE A 532 30.79 3.73 -26.39
CA ILE A 532 30.19 5.02 -26.04
C ILE A 532 29.58 5.66 -27.29
N GLU A 533 28.26 5.78 -27.34
CA GLU A 533 27.55 6.44 -28.46
C GLU A 533 27.34 7.95 -28.24
N SER A 534 27.42 8.41 -26.99
CA SER A 534 27.19 9.81 -26.59
C SER A 534 28.36 10.73 -26.92
N ASP A 535 28.08 12.02 -27.12
CA ASP A 535 29.07 13.09 -27.20
C ASP A 535 29.15 13.93 -25.90
N ALA A 536 30.01 14.94 -25.87
CA ALA A 536 30.21 15.77 -24.67
C ALA A 536 29.01 16.67 -24.37
N ASP A 537 28.26 17.10 -25.39
CA ASP A 537 27.05 17.92 -25.20
C ASP A 537 25.93 17.06 -24.62
N ASP A 538 25.77 15.82 -25.10
CA ASP A 538 24.82 14.84 -24.53
C ASP A 538 25.02 14.68 -23.00
N VAL A 539 26.28 14.70 -22.53
CA VAL A 539 26.62 14.57 -21.10
C VAL A 539 26.38 15.86 -20.31
N LEU A 540 26.47 17.02 -20.97
CA LEU A 540 26.29 18.32 -20.31
C LEU A 540 24.83 18.76 -20.25
N GLU A 541 24.03 18.44 -21.26
CA GLU A 541 22.66 18.96 -21.44
C GLU A 541 21.56 18.15 -20.71
N GLU A 542 21.94 17.22 -19.83
CA GLU A 542 21.02 16.35 -19.06
C GLU A 542 20.22 15.35 -19.89
N ILE A 543 20.84 14.21 -20.18
CA ILE A 543 20.11 12.96 -20.43
C ILE A 543 20.61 11.92 -19.44
N ARG A 544 19.82 11.78 -18.37
CA ARG A 544 20.15 11.06 -17.14
C ARG A 544 20.54 9.59 -17.32
N ASP A 545 20.26 8.95 -18.46
CA ASP A 545 20.65 7.56 -18.72
C ASP A 545 22.04 7.40 -19.40
N ARG A 546 22.57 8.46 -20.03
CA ARG A 546 23.82 8.38 -20.84
C ARG A 546 25.09 8.66 -20.05
N ASP A 547 25.00 9.53 -19.03
CA ASP A 547 26.10 9.79 -18.08
C ASP A 547 26.47 8.52 -17.30
N ILE A 548 25.45 7.68 -17.07
CA ILE A 548 25.53 6.40 -16.37
C ILE A 548 26.20 5.35 -17.22
N ASP A 549 25.84 5.24 -18.50
CA ASP A 549 26.40 4.23 -19.39
C ASP A 549 27.93 4.42 -19.51
N LEU A 550 28.37 5.68 -19.62
CA LEU A 550 29.80 6.00 -19.61
C LEU A 550 30.49 5.58 -18.30
N LEU A 551 29.92 5.94 -17.14
CA LEU A 551 30.45 5.55 -15.83
C LEU A 551 30.46 4.03 -15.66
N TYR A 552 29.35 3.37 -15.93
CA TYR A 552 29.14 1.93 -15.83
C TYR A 552 30.15 1.16 -16.68
N GLN A 553 30.30 1.54 -17.95
CA GLN A 553 31.23 0.87 -18.85
C GLN A 553 32.69 1.02 -18.41
N ILE A 554 33.07 2.18 -17.85
CA ILE A 554 34.41 2.36 -17.27
C ILE A 554 34.58 1.49 -16.01
N LEU A 555 33.62 1.54 -15.08
CA LEU A 555 33.69 0.76 -13.84
C LEU A 555 33.71 -0.75 -14.10
N LYS A 556 33.01 -1.23 -15.13
CA LYS A 556 33.00 -2.64 -15.55
C LYS A 556 34.37 -3.15 -16.05
N ILE A 557 35.26 -2.25 -16.48
CA ILE A 557 36.64 -2.63 -16.85
C ILE A 557 37.52 -2.72 -15.59
N ILE A 558 37.20 -1.94 -14.55
CA ILE A 558 37.95 -1.89 -13.29
C ILE A 558 37.66 -3.13 -12.41
N ILE A 559 36.40 -3.58 -12.40
CA ILE A 559 35.89 -4.75 -11.66
C ILE A 559 36.11 -6.02 -12.47
#